data_AF-A0A3B3QR76-F1
#
_entry.id   AF-A0A3B3QR76-F1
#
_cell.length_a   1.000
_cell.length_b   1.000
_cell.length_c   1.000
_cell.angle_alpha   90.00
_cell.angle_beta   90.00
_cell.angle_gamma   90.00
#
_symmetry.space_group_name_H-M   'P 1'
#
loop_
_entity.id
_entity.type
_entity.pdbx_description
1 polymer ?
#
loop_
_entity_poly.entity_id
_entity_poly.type
_entity_poly.pdbx_seq_one_letter_code
_entity_poly.pdbx_strand_id
1 'polypeptide(L)'
;MLVMKMTEENNDTESPITVEDVQRLVKKKDEIEEQIKAYFDMLEDQGMDMKGPLVDVEGYPRSDVDLYQVRTARHNISCLQNDHKAIMVEIEEALHLLHAREKSKRERDDAEALGESATQDVALPRAFARVDTVTQGSPASQSGLHVGDEIIEFGSVNGGNFQNLQNIATVVQHSEGKPLNVVVVRGGQKVYLSLTPQRWSGRGLLGCNVVPLQR
;
A
#
# COMPACT_ATOMS: atom_id res chain seq x y z
N MET A 1 42.28 4.73 -35.89
CA MET A 1 41.63 6.06 -35.86
C MET A 1 40.24 5.89 -36.47
N LEU A 2 39.35 5.10 -35.87
CA LEU A 2 38.31 5.49 -34.90
C LEU A 2 37.79 6.93 -35.09
N VAL A 3 36.63 7.08 -35.73
CA VAL A 3 35.69 8.18 -35.46
C VAL A 3 34.28 7.60 -35.54
N MET A 4 33.83 7.05 -34.41
CA MET A 4 32.40 7.02 -34.05
C MET A 4 32.00 8.46 -33.73
N LYS A 5 30.95 8.96 -34.38
CA LYS A 5 30.15 10.09 -33.88
C LYS A 5 28.77 9.56 -33.58
N MET A 6 28.62 9.10 -32.34
CA MET A 6 27.33 9.10 -31.63
C MET A 6 27.07 10.51 -31.11
N THR A 7 25.83 10.70 -30.65
CA THR A 7 25.28 11.78 -29.82
C THR A 7 24.66 12.96 -30.56
N GLU A 8 23.37 12.83 -30.86
CA GLU A 8 22.40 13.83 -30.45
C GLU A 8 21.45 13.13 -29.48
N GLU A 9 21.77 13.25 -28.19
CA GLU A 9 20.86 12.95 -27.09
C GLU A 9 19.74 14.00 -27.14
N ASN A 10 18.54 13.58 -27.55
CA ASN A 10 17.33 14.36 -27.29
C ASN A 10 17.09 14.33 -25.78
N ASN A 11 17.60 15.36 -25.13
CA ASN A 11 17.28 15.74 -23.77
C ASN A 11 15.86 16.33 -23.77
N ASP A 12 14.85 15.47 -23.92
CA ASP A 12 13.49 15.84 -23.57
C ASP A 12 13.43 15.95 -22.05
N THR A 13 13.35 17.21 -21.61
CA THR A 13 12.92 17.61 -20.28
C THR A 13 11.57 16.96 -19.95
N GLU A 14 11.59 15.72 -19.48
CA GLU A 14 10.43 15.04 -18.88
C GLU A 14 10.09 15.76 -17.57
N SER A 15 9.24 16.78 -17.72
CA SER A 15 8.50 17.35 -16.62
C SER A 15 7.77 16.19 -15.93
N PRO A 16 7.82 16.08 -14.60
CA PRO A 16 7.16 14.98 -13.92
C PRO A 16 5.66 15.05 -14.23
N ILE A 17 5.15 14.04 -14.95
CA ILE A 17 3.75 13.96 -15.35
C ILE A 17 2.88 14.16 -14.11
N THR A 18 2.02 15.16 -14.15
CA THR A 18 1.17 15.54 -13.03
C THR A 18 -0.24 14.99 -13.22
N VAL A 19 -1.02 14.97 -12.14
CA VAL A 19 -2.45 14.59 -12.19
C VAL A 19 -3.23 15.53 -13.13
N GLU A 20 -2.82 16.80 -13.23
CA GLU A 20 -3.42 17.79 -14.14
C GLU A 20 -3.20 17.42 -15.61
N ASP A 21 -2.04 16.84 -15.95
CA ASP A 21 -1.74 16.39 -17.31
C ASP A 21 -2.61 15.20 -17.71
N VAL A 22 -2.82 14.24 -16.81
CA VAL A 22 -3.75 13.14 -17.03
C VAL A 22 -5.18 13.64 -17.23
N GLN A 23 -5.64 14.58 -16.40
CA GLN A 23 -6.97 15.18 -16.56
C GLN A 23 -7.12 15.89 -17.91
N ARG A 24 -6.06 16.53 -18.40
CA ARG A 24 -6.04 17.17 -19.72
C ARG A 24 -6.15 16.15 -20.85
N LEU A 25 -5.41 15.03 -20.75
CA LEU A 25 -5.50 13.94 -21.72
C LEU A 25 -6.89 13.31 -21.74
N VAL A 26 -7.53 13.12 -20.58
CA VAL A 26 -8.91 12.61 -20.49
C VAL A 26 -9.90 13.56 -21.15
N LYS A 27 -9.80 14.87 -20.90
CA LYS A 27 -10.66 15.86 -21.59
C LYS A 27 -10.48 15.80 -23.10
N LYS A 28 -9.23 15.74 -23.57
CA LYS A 28 -8.92 15.62 -25.01
C LYS A 28 -9.50 14.32 -25.60
N LYS A 29 -9.45 13.21 -24.85
CA LYS A 29 -10.08 11.94 -25.24
C LYS A 29 -11.59 12.10 -25.37
N ASP A 30 -12.25 12.75 -24.42
CA ASP A 30 -13.70 12.98 -24.45
C ASP A 30 -14.11 13.89 -25.62
N GLU A 31 -13.34 14.94 -25.92
CA GLU A 31 -13.56 15.81 -27.10
C GLU A 31 -13.46 15.02 -28.41
N ILE A 32 -12.49 14.11 -28.54
CA ILE A 32 -12.35 13.26 -29.73
C ILE A 32 -13.53 12.28 -29.83
N GLU A 33 -13.96 11.68 -28.72
CA GLU A 33 -15.12 10.79 -28.70
C GLU A 33 -16.40 11.52 -29.13
N GLU A 34 -16.59 12.76 -28.69
CA GLU A 34 -17.72 13.59 -29.10
C GLU A 34 -17.66 13.92 -30.60
N GLN A 35 -16.48 14.27 -31.13
CA GLN A 35 -16.30 14.50 -32.57
C GLN A 35 -16.56 13.25 -33.40
N ILE A 36 -16.05 12.09 -32.96
CA ILE A 36 -16.30 10.80 -33.62
C ILE A 36 -17.81 10.54 -33.66
N LYS A 37 -18.50 10.72 -32.53
CA LYS A 37 -19.94 10.54 -32.45
C LYS A 37 -20.70 11.48 -33.39
N ALA A 38 -20.33 12.76 -33.44
CA ALA A 38 -20.97 13.71 -34.35
C ALA A 38 -20.84 13.30 -35.82
N TYR A 39 -19.68 12.78 -36.25
CA TYR A 39 -19.52 12.25 -37.60
C TYR A 39 -20.31 10.95 -37.84
N PHE A 40 -20.47 10.10 -36.82
CA PHE A 40 -21.31 8.91 -36.92
C PHE A 40 -22.80 9.27 -37.07
N ASP A 41 -23.29 10.20 -36.25
CA ASP A 41 -24.68 10.68 -36.32
C ASP A 41 -24.96 11.28 -37.72
N MET A 42 -24.02 12.05 -38.26
CA MET A 42 -24.09 12.58 -39.63
C MET A 42 -24.14 11.48 -40.71
N LEU A 43 -23.42 10.38 -40.52
CA LEU A 43 -23.46 9.24 -41.44
C LEU A 43 -24.77 8.45 -41.34
N GLU A 44 -25.30 8.29 -40.12
CA GLU A 44 -26.57 7.61 -39.84
C GLU A 44 -27.76 8.38 -40.42
N ASP A 45 -27.76 9.70 -40.35
CA ASP A 45 -28.76 10.57 -40.99
C ASP A 45 -28.83 10.37 -42.51
N GLN A 46 -27.71 10.03 -43.14
CA GLN A 46 -27.62 9.70 -44.57
C GLN A 46 -27.87 8.20 -44.87
N GLY A 47 -28.12 7.38 -43.84
CA GLY A 47 -28.30 5.94 -43.95
C GLY A 47 -27.03 5.19 -44.36
N MET A 48 -25.86 5.79 -44.15
CA MET A 48 -24.57 5.25 -44.57
C MET A 48 -23.77 4.73 -43.37
N ASP A 49 -23.16 3.56 -43.52
CA ASP A 49 -22.19 3.04 -42.55
C ASP A 49 -20.75 3.39 -42.99
N MET A 50 -19.76 3.25 -42.10
CA MET A 50 -18.34 3.49 -42.36
C MET A 50 -17.77 2.68 -43.52
N LYS A 51 -18.34 1.51 -43.82
CA LYS A 51 -17.88 0.59 -44.88
C LYS A 51 -18.86 0.44 -46.04
N GLY A 52 -19.96 1.20 -46.05
CA GLY A 52 -21.02 1.07 -47.05
C GLY A 52 -20.55 1.42 -48.48
N PRO A 53 -21.05 0.74 -49.54
CA PRO A 53 -20.75 1.09 -50.93
C PRO A 53 -21.22 2.51 -51.28
N LEU A 54 -20.36 3.29 -51.94
CA LEU A 54 -20.65 4.66 -52.41
C LEU A 54 -21.18 4.70 -53.86
N VAL A 55 -21.30 3.52 -54.47
CA VAL A 55 -21.79 3.33 -55.83
C VAL A 55 -23.09 2.54 -55.81
N ASP A 56 -23.90 2.73 -56.83
CA ASP A 56 -25.08 1.91 -57.08
C ASP A 56 -24.71 0.53 -57.67
N VAL A 57 -25.73 -0.24 -58.04
CA VAL A 57 -25.57 -1.59 -58.63
C VAL A 57 -24.99 -1.57 -60.04
N GLU A 58 -25.04 -0.43 -60.72
CA GLU A 58 -24.52 -0.23 -62.07
C GLU A 58 -23.09 0.34 -62.07
N GLY A 59 -22.58 0.73 -60.90
CA GLY A 59 -21.23 1.27 -60.71
C GLY A 59 -21.13 2.79 -60.81
N TYR A 60 -22.26 3.50 -60.83
CA TYR A 60 -22.29 4.97 -60.86
C TYR A 60 -22.35 5.56 -59.44
N PRO A 61 -21.88 6.81 -59.26
CA PRO A 61 -21.98 7.52 -57.99
C PRO A 61 -23.45 7.68 -57.58
N ARG A 62 -23.77 7.30 -56.34
CA ARG A 62 -25.10 7.48 -55.78
C ARG A 62 -25.51 8.94 -55.76
N SER A 63 -26.73 9.23 -56.22
CA SER A 63 -27.30 10.57 -56.30
C SER A 63 -28.18 10.93 -55.10
N ASP A 64 -28.53 9.92 -54.28
CA ASP A 64 -29.31 10.03 -53.06
C ASP A 64 -28.50 10.53 -51.85
N VAL A 65 -27.17 10.52 -51.95
CA VAL A 65 -26.25 10.80 -50.83
C VAL A 65 -25.18 11.79 -51.24
N ASP A 66 -24.82 12.71 -50.35
CA ASP A 66 -23.64 13.56 -50.53
C ASP A 66 -22.34 12.74 -50.32
N LEU A 67 -21.81 12.22 -51.41
CA LEU A 67 -20.59 11.41 -51.43
C LEU A 67 -19.36 12.15 -50.91
N TYR A 68 -19.30 13.47 -51.10
CA TYR A 68 -18.17 14.27 -50.62
C TYR A 68 -18.17 14.32 -49.09
N GLN A 69 -19.33 14.59 -48.51
CA GLN A 69 -19.49 14.64 -47.06
C GLN A 69 -19.24 13.27 -46.43
N VAL A 70 -19.82 12.20 -46.99
CA VAL A 70 -19.62 10.83 -46.48
C VAL A 70 -18.14 10.42 -46.54
N ARG A 71 -17.45 10.71 -47.65
CA ARG A 71 -16.03 10.38 -47.77
C ARG A 71 -15.17 11.16 -46.78
N THR A 72 -15.48 12.44 -46.58
CA THR A 72 -14.78 13.30 -45.62
C THR A 72 -15.02 12.83 -44.20
N ALA A 73 -16.27 12.55 -43.82
CA ALA A 73 -16.62 12.02 -42.51
C ALA A 73 -15.92 10.68 -42.22
N ARG A 74 -15.93 9.73 -43.17
CA ARG A 74 -15.22 8.44 -43.00
C ARG A 74 -13.72 8.61 -42.83
N HIS A 75 -13.11 9.53 -43.57
CA HIS A 75 -11.69 9.83 -43.43
C HIS A 75 -11.40 10.41 -42.04
N ASN A 76 -12.17 11.41 -41.61
CA ASN A 76 -12.01 12.07 -40.33
C ASN A 76 -12.22 11.10 -39.16
N ILE A 77 -13.24 10.24 -39.21
CA ILE A 77 -13.46 9.19 -38.20
C ILE A 77 -12.24 8.27 -38.11
N SER A 78 -11.68 7.85 -39.25
CA SER A 78 -10.50 6.97 -39.25
C SER A 78 -9.27 7.64 -38.63
N CYS A 79 -9.06 8.93 -38.90
CA CYS A 79 -7.99 9.72 -38.28
C CYS A 79 -8.21 9.86 -36.78
N LEU A 80 -9.40 10.32 -36.37
CA LEU A 80 -9.76 10.52 -34.97
C LEU A 80 -9.71 9.21 -34.16
N GLN A 81 -10.08 8.08 -34.75
CA GLN A 81 -9.95 6.77 -34.10
C GLN A 81 -8.49 6.36 -33.85
N ASN A 82 -7.58 6.73 -34.75
CA ASN A 82 -6.16 6.50 -34.54
C ASN A 82 -5.60 7.43 -33.46
N ASP A 83 -6.01 8.70 -33.47
CA ASP A 83 -5.63 9.69 -32.45
C ASP A 83 -6.17 9.30 -31.06
N HIS A 84 -7.40 8.82 -30.99
CA HIS A 84 -8.01 8.30 -29.76
C HIS A 84 -7.19 7.14 -29.19
N LYS A 85 -6.78 6.17 -30.04
CA LYS A 85 -5.91 5.08 -29.61
C LYS A 85 -4.56 5.58 -29.10
N ALA A 86 -3.96 6.57 -29.75
CA ALA A 86 -2.71 7.17 -29.30
C ALA A 86 -2.86 7.82 -27.92
N ILE A 87 -3.91 8.62 -27.71
CA ILE A 87 -4.20 9.25 -26.41
C ILE A 87 -4.49 8.21 -25.32
N MET A 88 -5.18 7.12 -25.65
CA MET A 88 -5.42 6.05 -24.68
C MET A 88 -4.12 5.40 -24.20
N VAL A 89 -3.13 5.20 -25.08
CA VAL A 89 -1.80 4.72 -24.70
C VAL A 89 -1.08 5.75 -23.83
N GLU A 90 -1.11 7.03 -24.18
CA GLU A 90 -0.52 8.11 -23.37
C GLU A 90 -1.13 8.19 -21.96
N ILE A 91 -2.46 8.02 -21.84
CA ILE A 91 -3.16 8.00 -20.55
C ILE A 91 -2.71 6.81 -19.71
N GLU A 92 -2.60 5.62 -20.32
CA GLU A 92 -2.15 4.40 -19.65
C GLU A 92 -0.73 4.58 -19.08
N GLU A 93 0.21 5.06 -19.89
CA GLU A 93 1.59 5.33 -19.48
C GLU A 93 1.65 6.37 -18.34
N ALA A 94 0.93 7.47 -18.48
CA ALA A 94 0.86 8.52 -17.47
C ALA A 94 0.31 8.02 -16.13
N LEU A 95 -0.71 7.16 -16.17
CA LEU A 95 -1.32 6.57 -14.98
C LEU A 95 -0.37 5.56 -14.30
N HIS A 96 0.32 4.73 -15.09
CA HIS A 96 1.33 3.82 -14.58
C HIS A 96 2.48 4.55 -13.87
N LEU A 97 2.96 5.65 -14.44
CA LEU A 97 4.03 6.47 -13.85
C LEU A 97 3.59 7.12 -12.54
N LEU A 98 2.36 7.67 -12.48
CA LEU A 98 1.80 8.25 -11.25
C LEU A 98 1.64 7.20 -10.15
N HIS A 99 1.08 6.03 -10.46
CA HIS A 99 0.91 4.98 -9.46
C HIS A 99 2.23 4.33 -9.03
N ALA A 100 3.20 4.18 -9.93
CA ALA A 100 4.54 3.73 -9.57
C ALA A 100 5.24 4.73 -8.63
N ARG A 101 5.06 6.03 -8.88
CA ARG A 101 5.56 7.09 -8.01
C ARG A 101 4.85 7.12 -6.66
N GLU A 102 3.53 6.99 -6.64
CA GLU A 102 2.76 6.91 -5.39
C GLU A 102 3.09 5.65 -4.60
N LYS A 103 3.25 4.51 -5.26
CA LYS A 103 3.62 3.24 -4.62
C LYS A 103 5.02 3.34 -4.00
N SER A 104 6.01 3.83 -4.74
CA SER A 104 7.37 4.04 -4.20
C SER A 104 7.42 5.13 -3.12
N LYS A 105 6.52 6.12 -3.15
CA LYS A 105 6.35 7.07 -2.06
C LYS A 105 5.72 6.39 -0.84
N ARG A 106 4.63 5.63 -1.00
CA ARG A 106 4.00 4.87 0.09
C ARG A 106 4.95 3.85 0.69
N GLU A 107 5.73 3.13 -0.12
CA GLU A 107 6.74 2.19 0.38
C GLU A 107 7.87 2.90 1.14
N ARG A 108 8.24 4.13 0.73
CA ARG A 108 9.16 4.97 1.50
C ARG A 108 8.53 5.49 2.78
N ASP A 109 7.30 6.00 2.73
CA ASP A 109 6.57 6.47 3.90
C ASP A 109 6.30 5.30 4.87
N ASP A 110 6.07 4.08 4.38
CA ASP A 110 5.93 2.85 5.17
C ASP A 110 7.28 2.38 5.72
N ALA A 111 8.35 2.47 4.94
CA ALA A 111 9.72 2.17 5.39
C ALA A 111 10.26 3.23 6.36
N GLU A 112 9.83 4.48 6.22
CA GLU A 112 10.07 5.59 7.14
C GLU A 112 9.14 5.48 8.35
N ALA A 113 7.92 4.93 8.27
CA ALA A 113 7.09 4.66 9.44
C ALA A 113 7.58 3.41 10.22
N LEU A 114 8.08 2.38 9.52
CA LEU A 114 8.82 1.28 10.14
C LEU A 114 10.19 1.74 10.64
N GLY A 115 10.81 2.69 9.94
CA GLY A 115 12.09 3.31 10.27
C GLY A 115 11.98 4.28 11.44
N GLU A 116 10.89 5.04 11.57
CA GLU A 116 10.52 5.91 12.68
C GLU A 116 10.01 5.08 13.86
N SER A 117 9.47 3.88 13.62
CA SER A 117 9.33 2.87 14.69
C SER A 117 10.67 2.28 15.15
N ALA A 118 11.76 2.50 14.39
CA ALA A 118 13.12 2.06 14.71
C ALA A 118 14.10 3.20 15.06
N THR A 119 13.75 4.47 14.81
CA THR A 119 14.54 5.67 15.13
C THR A 119 13.81 6.65 16.04
N GLN A 120 12.63 6.28 16.54
CA GLN A 120 12.23 6.77 17.83
C GLN A 120 13.37 6.33 18.77
N ASP A 121 14.16 7.30 19.24
CA ASP A 121 14.93 7.22 20.48
C ASP A 121 13.94 6.82 21.59
N VAL A 122 13.50 5.56 21.60
CA VAL A 122 12.56 5.04 22.58
C VAL A 122 13.41 4.69 23.77
N ALA A 123 13.57 5.67 24.67
CA ALA A 123 13.74 5.38 26.08
C ALA A 123 12.92 4.13 26.40
N LEU A 124 13.59 3.02 26.71
CA LEU A 124 12.95 1.72 26.94
C LEU A 124 11.66 1.95 27.74
N PRO A 125 10.49 1.45 27.26
CA PRO A 125 9.22 1.66 27.93
C PRO A 125 9.40 1.41 29.42
N ARG A 126 8.93 2.34 30.25
CA ARG A 126 9.24 2.34 31.67
C ARG A 126 8.85 0.99 32.29
N ALA A 127 9.86 0.24 32.73
CA ALA A 127 9.63 -1.00 33.45
C ALA A 127 8.89 -0.70 34.76
N PHE A 128 7.81 -1.43 35.00
CA PHE A 128 6.96 -1.22 36.16
C PHE A 128 7.24 -2.23 37.28
N ALA A 129 7.89 -3.35 36.94
CA ALA A 129 8.24 -4.39 37.90
C ALA A 129 9.56 -5.08 37.52
N ARG A 130 10.18 -5.73 38.50
CA ARG A 130 11.41 -6.52 38.33
C ARG A 130 11.24 -7.90 38.92
N VAL A 131 11.83 -8.89 38.27
CA VAL A 131 11.86 -10.27 38.76
C VAL A 131 12.93 -10.41 39.84
N ASP A 132 12.52 -10.77 41.03
CA ASP A 132 13.40 -10.93 42.20
C ASP A 132 13.87 -12.37 42.36
N THR A 133 12.98 -13.34 42.19
CA THR A 133 13.32 -14.77 42.24
C THR A 133 12.53 -15.56 41.22
N VAL A 134 13.14 -16.63 40.69
CA VAL A 134 12.49 -17.60 39.81
C VAL A 134 12.82 -19.00 40.32
N THR A 135 11.81 -19.82 40.55
CA THR A 135 12.01 -21.19 41.02
C THR A 135 12.32 -22.11 39.84
N GLN A 136 13.34 -22.96 39.95
CA GLN A 136 13.63 -23.94 38.89
C GLN A 136 12.47 -24.93 38.69
N GLY A 137 12.21 -25.26 37.42
CA GLY A 137 11.10 -26.15 37.05
C GLY A 137 9.70 -25.50 37.14
N SER A 138 9.62 -24.21 37.51
CA SER A 138 8.37 -23.45 37.49
C SER A 138 7.98 -23.02 36.06
N PRO A 139 6.69 -22.69 35.82
CA PRO A 139 6.25 -22.15 34.53
C PRO A 139 7.01 -20.88 34.11
N ALA A 140 7.38 -20.02 35.05
CA ALA A 140 8.21 -18.84 34.78
C ALA A 140 9.62 -19.23 34.29
N SER A 141 10.25 -20.22 34.93
CA SER A 141 11.55 -20.73 34.49
C SER A 141 11.47 -21.39 33.11
N GLN A 142 10.43 -22.18 32.84
CA GLN A 142 10.21 -22.82 31.54
C GLN A 142 9.97 -21.79 30.42
N SER A 143 9.33 -20.67 30.77
CA SER A 143 9.12 -19.55 29.83
C SER A 143 10.37 -18.73 29.54
N GLY A 144 11.51 -19.02 30.19
CA GLY A 144 12.77 -18.30 29.99
C GLY A 144 12.90 -16.99 30.78
N LEU A 145 12.09 -16.81 31.82
CA LEU A 145 12.19 -15.66 32.73
C LEU A 145 13.40 -15.84 33.67
N HIS A 146 14.20 -14.78 33.82
CA HIS A 146 15.39 -14.79 34.67
C HIS A 146 15.29 -13.77 35.80
N VAL A 147 16.05 -14.01 36.87
CA VAL A 147 16.20 -13.05 37.96
C VAL A 147 16.88 -11.78 37.43
N GLY A 148 16.33 -10.62 37.78
CA GLY A 148 16.82 -9.31 37.32
C GLY A 148 16.14 -8.79 36.06
N ASP A 149 15.27 -9.57 35.41
CA ASP A 149 14.50 -9.10 34.26
C ASP A 149 13.55 -7.97 34.67
N GLU A 150 13.54 -6.88 33.90
CA GLU A 150 12.66 -5.74 34.11
C GLU A 150 11.43 -5.85 33.20
N ILE A 151 10.25 -5.98 33.77
CA ILE A 151 9.01 -6.22 33.04
C ILE A 151 8.45 -4.89 32.54
N ILE A 152 8.25 -4.82 31.23
CA ILE A 152 7.64 -3.67 30.56
C ILE A 152 6.19 -3.94 30.12
N GLU A 153 5.87 -5.22 29.89
CA GLU A 153 4.53 -5.67 29.51
C GLU A 153 4.27 -7.09 30.04
N PHE A 154 3.07 -7.31 30.59
CA PHE A 154 2.63 -8.59 31.11
C PHE A 154 1.17 -8.84 30.72
N GLY A 155 0.95 -9.57 29.64
CA GLY A 155 -0.38 -9.81 29.07
C GLY A 155 -1.08 -8.50 28.73
N SER A 156 -2.19 -8.21 29.41
CA SER A 156 -2.94 -6.96 29.23
C SER A 156 -2.46 -5.79 30.12
N VAL A 157 -1.42 -6.01 30.92
CA VAL A 157 -0.87 -5.00 31.84
C VAL A 157 0.42 -4.42 31.27
N ASN A 158 0.49 -3.09 31.21
CA ASN A 158 1.66 -2.35 30.75
C ASN A 158 2.02 -1.26 31.77
N GLY A 159 3.13 -0.55 31.56
CA GLY A 159 3.58 0.53 32.45
C GLY A 159 2.58 1.69 32.65
N GLY A 160 1.60 1.87 31.74
CA GLY A 160 0.55 2.87 31.88
C GLY A 160 -0.68 2.43 32.68
N ASN A 161 -0.94 1.12 32.76
CA ASN A 161 -2.09 0.53 33.46
C ASN A 161 -1.69 -0.26 34.72
N PHE A 162 -0.40 -0.30 35.04
CA PHE A 162 0.09 -0.95 36.24
C PHE A 162 -0.16 -0.07 37.48
N GLN A 163 -1.14 -0.46 38.30
CA GLN A 163 -1.41 0.20 39.58
C GLN A 163 -0.77 -0.56 40.74
N ASN A 164 -1.02 -1.88 40.81
CA ASN A 164 -0.53 -2.75 41.87
C ASN A 164 -0.20 -4.16 41.32
N LEU A 165 0.61 -4.91 42.07
CA LEU A 165 0.94 -6.32 41.78
C LEU A 165 -0.30 -7.23 41.66
N GLN A 166 -1.42 -6.83 42.25
CA GLN A 166 -2.70 -7.55 42.13
C GLN A 166 -3.16 -7.66 40.68
N ASN A 167 -2.91 -6.65 39.83
CA ASN A 167 -3.30 -6.69 38.42
C ASN A 167 -2.62 -7.86 37.69
N ILE A 168 -1.34 -8.11 37.98
CA ILE A 168 -0.61 -9.26 37.44
C ILE A 168 -1.25 -10.55 37.93
N ALA A 169 -1.48 -10.67 39.24
CA ALA A 169 -2.09 -11.87 39.82
C ALA A 169 -3.48 -12.17 39.21
N THR A 170 -4.30 -11.15 38.98
CA THR A 170 -5.61 -11.26 38.35
C THR A 170 -5.50 -11.74 36.90
N VAL A 171 -4.58 -11.19 36.10
CA VAL A 171 -4.38 -11.60 34.70
C VAL A 171 -3.90 -13.05 34.60
N VAL A 172 -3.01 -13.45 35.49
CA VAL A 172 -2.48 -14.82 35.60
C VAL A 172 -3.59 -15.80 35.95
N GLN A 173 -4.45 -15.44 36.91
CA GLN A 173 -5.56 -16.30 37.35
C GLN A 173 -6.62 -16.48 36.27
N HIS A 174 -6.96 -15.42 35.52
CA HIS A 174 -7.92 -15.50 34.40
C HIS A 174 -7.35 -16.22 33.18
N SER A 175 -6.03 -16.33 33.09
CA SER A 175 -5.32 -16.92 31.95
C SER A 175 -4.64 -18.26 32.32
N GLU A 176 -5.13 -18.95 33.35
CA GLU A 176 -4.67 -20.28 33.71
C GLU A 176 -4.81 -21.24 32.50
N GLY A 177 -3.71 -21.88 32.12
CA GLY A 177 -3.61 -22.78 30.97
C GLY A 177 -3.45 -22.10 29.60
N LYS A 178 -3.40 -20.76 29.52
CA LYS A 178 -3.24 -20.02 28.26
C LYS A 178 -1.90 -19.28 28.22
N PRO A 179 -1.21 -19.24 27.06
CA PRO A 179 0.03 -18.49 26.93
C PRO A 179 -0.24 -16.98 27.02
N LEU A 180 0.51 -16.32 27.89
CA LEU A 180 0.55 -14.87 28.05
C LEU A 180 1.84 -14.33 27.45
N ASN A 181 1.72 -13.29 26.64
CA ASN A 181 2.87 -12.55 26.16
C ASN A 181 3.43 -11.69 27.27
N VAL A 182 4.73 -11.80 27.53
CA VAL A 182 5.47 -11.02 28.52
C VAL A 182 6.68 -10.43 27.84
N VAL A 183 6.85 -9.12 27.97
CA VAL A 183 8.00 -8.42 27.41
C VAL A 183 8.84 -7.88 28.55
N VAL A 184 10.12 -8.26 28.54
CA VAL A 184 11.09 -7.87 29.57
C VAL A 184 12.29 -7.18 28.95
N VAL A 185 13.03 -6.43 29.76
CA VAL A 185 14.30 -5.83 29.40
C VAL A 185 15.41 -6.59 30.14
N ARG A 186 16.34 -7.17 29.38
CA ARG A 186 17.52 -7.88 29.89
C ARG A 186 18.76 -7.26 29.26
N GLY A 187 19.65 -6.71 30.08
CA GLY A 187 20.88 -6.06 29.58
C GLY A 187 20.62 -4.90 28.61
N GLY A 188 19.50 -4.19 28.77
CA GLY A 188 19.10 -3.07 27.89
C GLY A 188 18.41 -3.48 26.59
N GLN A 189 18.20 -4.78 26.34
CA GLN A 189 17.48 -5.27 25.16
C GLN A 189 16.10 -5.81 25.53
N LYS A 190 15.11 -5.58 24.66
CA LYS A 190 13.76 -6.13 24.82
C LYS A 190 13.76 -7.62 24.44
N VAL A 191 13.23 -8.46 25.33
CA VAL A 191 13.09 -9.90 25.15
C VAL A 191 11.60 -10.25 25.26
N TYR A 192 11.10 -10.95 24.26
CA TYR A 192 9.71 -11.42 24.20
C TYR A 192 9.64 -12.85 24.70
N LEU A 193 8.82 -13.08 25.72
CA LEU A 193 8.63 -14.37 26.38
C LEU A 193 7.15 -14.77 26.32
N SER A 194 6.90 -16.07 26.23
CA SER A 194 5.55 -16.64 26.32
C SER A 194 5.42 -17.43 27.61
N LEU A 195 4.66 -16.91 28.54
CA LEU A 195 4.52 -17.45 29.89
C LEU A 195 3.12 -18.03 30.06
N THR A 196 3.04 -19.32 30.35
CA THR A 196 1.75 -20.02 30.50
C THR A 196 1.51 -20.33 31.97
N PRO A 197 0.56 -19.66 32.65
CA PRO A 197 0.24 -19.96 34.05
C PRO A 197 -0.35 -21.37 34.19
N GLN A 198 0.20 -22.18 35.10
CA GLN A 198 -0.30 -23.52 35.38
C GLN A 198 0.01 -23.95 36.81
N ARG A 199 -0.77 -24.89 37.34
CA ARG A 199 -0.45 -25.51 38.64
C ARG A 199 0.84 -26.31 38.52
N TRP A 200 1.75 -26.11 39.47
CA TRP A 200 3.05 -26.76 39.53
C TRP A 200 3.35 -27.15 40.98
N SER A 201 4.50 -27.78 41.24
CA SER A 201 4.87 -28.30 42.56
C SER A 201 5.16 -27.24 43.63
N GLY A 202 5.16 -25.95 43.27
CA GLY A 202 5.37 -24.83 44.19
C GLY A 202 4.10 -24.05 44.51
N ARG A 203 4.27 -22.84 45.04
CA ARG A 203 3.15 -21.95 45.40
C ARG A 203 2.75 -21.08 44.20
N GLY A 204 1.44 -20.95 43.98
CA GLY A 204 0.87 -20.13 42.91
C GLY A 204 0.93 -20.78 41.52
N LEU A 205 0.69 -19.98 40.47
CA LEU A 205 0.59 -20.46 39.08
C LEU A 205 1.83 -20.20 38.22
N LEU A 206 2.82 -19.45 38.72
CA LEU A 206 4.00 -19.02 37.95
C LEU A 206 5.33 -19.46 38.53
N GLY A 207 5.48 -19.38 39.85
CA GLY A 207 6.74 -19.69 40.55
C GLY A 207 7.85 -18.66 40.45
N CYS A 208 7.50 -17.40 40.22
CA CYS A 208 8.41 -16.25 40.35
C CYS A 208 7.90 -15.24 41.38
N ASN A 209 8.83 -14.50 41.99
CA ASN A 209 8.55 -13.33 42.80
C ASN A 209 8.81 -12.08 41.96
N VAL A 210 7.83 -11.19 41.91
CA VAL A 210 7.90 -9.94 41.14
C VAL A 210 7.72 -8.78 42.10
N VAL A 211 8.63 -7.82 42.05
CA VAL A 211 8.60 -6.62 42.90
C VAL A 211 8.34 -5.38 42.05
N PRO A 212 7.48 -4.44 42.49
CA PRO A 212 7.22 -3.22 41.74
C PRO A 212 8.46 -2.33 41.74
N LEU A 213 8.77 -1.72 40.60
CA LEU A 213 9.82 -0.70 40.49
C LEU A 213 9.20 0.66 40.79
N GLN A 214 9.25 1.10 42.06
CA GLN A 214 8.92 2.48 42.40
C GLN A 214 10.07 3.39 41.93
N ARG A 215 9.78 4.29 41.00
CA ARG A 215 10.65 5.41 40.61
C ARG A 215 9.84 6.68 40.49
#